data_AF-F8UHE2-F1
#
_entry.id   AF-F8UHE2-F1
#
_cell.length_a   1.000
_cell.length_b   1.000
_cell.length_c   1.000
_cell.angle_alpha   90.00
_cell.angle_beta   90.00
_cell.angle_gamma   90.00
#
_symmetry.space_group_name_H-M   'P 1'
#
loop_
_entity.id
_entity.type
_entity.pdbx_description
1 polymer ?
#
loop_
_entity_poly.entity_id
_entity_poly.type
_entity_poly.pdbx_seq_one_letter_code
_entity_poly.pdbx_strand_id
1 'polypeptide(L)'
;MDRKLTLTLTAFAVLAGALYLLFRVLEPFLPAIGWASVLAIVTYPLYLRLRRALQGRDGLASALMTLAVFAVIVVPVIAIVALLLQELVQAEQLLRSAAAEGRIPRIDAVLAHPTVKDWVDRLNELAATVGIDLRERALAAARAVIGLFLGGLTATAANVFGFLFQLFLVLVVLF
;
A
#
# COMPACT_ATOMS: atom_id res chain seq x y z
N MET A 1 -41.87 35.30 -22.66
CA MET A 1 -41.11 34.48 -21.70
C MET A 1 -40.58 35.39 -20.61
N ASP A 2 -41.04 35.19 -19.38
CA ASP A 2 -40.73 36.07 -18.26
C ASP A 2 -39.22 36.11 -18.01
N ARG A 3 -38.65 37.31 -18.20
CA ARG A 3 -37.21 37.61 -18.06
C ARG A 3 -36.68 37.27 -16.65
N LYS A 4 -37.57 37.17 -15.67
CA LYS A 4 -37.29 36.72 -14.30
C LYS A 4 -37.08 35.21 -14.22
N LEU A 5 -37.82 34.42 -15.01
CA LEU A 5 -37.77 32.96 -15.01
C LEU A 5 -36.48 32.44 -15.64
N THR A 6 -36.01 33.10 -16.71
CA THR A 6 -34.71 32.79 -17.34
C THR A 6 -33.52 33.15 -16.43
N LEU A 7 -33.60 34.26 -15.69
CA LEU A 7 -32.61 34.67 -14.69
C LEU A 7 -32.55 33.71 -13.50
N THR A 8 -33.69 33.27 -12.97
CA THR A 8 -33.72 32.28 -11.89
C THR A 8 -33.13 30.94 -12.35
N LEU A 9 -33.47 30.48 -13.56
CA LEU A 9 -32.92 29.23 -14.12
C LEU A 9 -31.41 29.31 -14.35
N THR A 10 -30.89 30.43 -14.87
CA THR A 10 -29.45 30.62 -15.06
C THR A 10 -28.71 30.72 -13.73
N ALA A 11 -29.25 31.46 -12.75
CA ALA A 11 -28.67 31.52 -11.41
C ALA A 11 -28.62 30.13 -10.74
N PHE A 12 -29.67 29.34 -10.87
CA PHE A 12 -29.73 27.98 -10.34
C PHE A 12 -28.72 27.05 -11.04
N ALA A 13 -28.58 27.17 -12.37
CA ALA A 13 -27.59 26.41 -13.13
C ALA A 13 -26.15 26.78 -12.75
N VAL A 14 -25.86 28.06 -12.54
CA VAL A 14 -24.54 28.53 -12.07
C VAL A 14 -24.26 28.04 -10.65
N LEU A 15 -25.24 28.11 -9.74
CA LEU A 15 -25.10 27.61 -8.38
C LEU A 15 -24.86 26.09 -8.36
N ALA A 16 -25.62 25.33 -9.15
CA ALA A 16 -25.45 23.89 -9.29
C ALA A 16 -24.08 23.53 -9.87
N GLY A 17 -23.61 24.28 -10.88
CA GLY A 17 -22.26 24.13 -11.43
C GLY A 17 -21.17 24.43 -10.41
N ALA A 18 -21.32 25.51 -9.63
CA ALA A 18 -20.38 25.87 -8.56
C ALA A 18 -20.32 24.82 -7.45
N LEU A 19 -21.48 24.29 -7.03
CA LEU A 19 -21.55 23.18 -6.06
C LEU A 19 -20.92 21.90 -6.61
N TYR A 20 -21.12 21.59 -7.89
CA TYR A 20 -20.49 20.44 -8.53
C TYR A 20 -18.97 20.57 -8.58
N LEU A 21 -18.45 21.74 -8.98
CA LEU A 21 -17.02 22.04 -8.97
C LEU A 21 -16.43 21.97 -7.56
N LEU A 22 -17.13 22.53 -6.57
CA LEU A 22 -16.75 22.46 -5.17
C LEU A 22 -16.70 21.01 -4.69
N PHE A 23 -17.73 20.20 -4.98
CA PHE A 23 -17.75 18.79 -4.64
C PHE A 23 -16.59 18.04 -5.27
N ARG A 24 -16.28 18.29 -6.54
CA ARG A 24 -15.18 17.62 -7.26
C ARG A 24 -13.80 18.00 -6.71
N VAL A 25 -13.66 19.21 -6.16
CA VAL A 25 -12.46 19.60 -5.41
C VAL A 25 -12.43 18.94 -4.05
N LEU A 26 -13.56 18.82 -3.34
CA LEU A 26 -13.65 18.19 -2.02
C LEU A 26 -13.56 16.65 -2.07
N GLU A 27 -13.95 16.02 -3.18
CA GLU A 27 -13.97 14.58 -3.42
C GLU A 27 -12.70 13.85 -2.94
N PRO A 28 -11.47 14.25 -3.32
CA PRO A 28 -10.24 13.61 -2.83
C PRO A 28 -10.01 13.77 -1.31
N PHE A 29 -10.66 14.73 -0.65
CA PHE A 29 -10.50 14.99 0.78
C PHE A 29 -11.52 14.24 1.65
N LEU A 30 -12.66 13.81 1.10
CA LEU A 30 -13.70 13.07 1.86
C LEU A 30 -13.18 11.79 2.53
N PRO A 31 -12.43 10.90 1.84
CA PRO A 31 -11.86 9.71 2.48
C PRO A 31 -10.89 10.09 3.61
N ALA A 32 -10.15 11.18 3.42
CA ALA A 32 -9.22 11.73 4.39
C ALA A 32 -9.96 12.12 5.68
N ILE A 33 -11.04 12.90 5.55
CA ILE A 33 -11.89 13.33 6.68
C ILE A 33 -12.54 12.12 7.37
N GLY A 34 -12.97 11.10 6.61
CA GLY A 34 -13.52 9.86 7.17
C GLY A 34 -12.52 9.15 8.09
N TRP A 35 -11.29 8.94 7.61
CA TRP A 35 -10.22 8.33 8.42
C TRP A 35 -9.73 9.25 9.55
N ALA A 36 -9.71 10.57 9.34
CA ALA A 36 -9.44 11.58 10.37
C ALA A 36 -10.37 11.41 11.57
N SER A 37 -11.66 11.22 11.30
CA SER A 37 -12.70 11.05 12.31
C SER A 37 -12.44 9.81 13.16
N VAL A 38 -12.09 8.69 12.51
CA VAL A 38 -11.75 7.43 13.19
C VAL A 38 -10.52 7.60 14.07
N LEU A 39 -9.45 8.18 13.53
CA LEU A 39 -8.21 8.44 14.27
C LEU A 39 -8.43 9.43 15.41
N ALA A 40 -9.25 10.46 15.22
CA ALA A 40 -9.62 11.41 16.24
C ALA A 40 -10.33 10.70 17.41
N ILE A 41 -11.29 9.81 17.13
CA ILE A 41 -12.00 9.03 18.16
C ILE A 41 -11.03 8.13 18.93
N VAL A 42 -10.15 7.42 18.22
CA VAL A 42 -9.18 6.49 18.84
C VAL A 42 -8.12 7.25 19.66
N THR A 43 -7.69 8.42 19.18
CA THR A 43 -6.59 9.19 19.78
C THR A 43 -7.09 10.19 20.83
N TYR A 44 -8.39 10.48 20.89
CA TYR A 44 -9.02 11.38 21.87
C TYR A 44 -8.58 11.14 23.33
N PRO A 45 -8.58 9.91 23.88
CA PRO A 45 -8.14 9.67 25.25
C PRO A 45 -6.64 9.95 25.45
N LEU A 46 -5.82 9.74 24.40
CA LEU A 46 -4.39 10.04 24.43
C LEU A 46 -4.16 11.56 24.41
N TYR A 47 -4.94 12.29 23.61
CA TYR A 47 -4.94 13.76 23.54
C TYR A 47 -5.25 14.40 24.89
N LEU A 48 -6.26 13.90 25.59
CA LEU A 48 -6.61 14.34 26.94
C LEU A 48 -5.50 14.10 27.97
N ARG A 49 -4.78 12.97 27.88
CA ARG A 49 -3.65 12.68 28.78
C ARG A 49 -2.47 13.61 28.52
N LEU A 50 -2.15 13.86 27.24
CA LEU A 50 -1.04 14.74 26.87
C LEU A 50 -1.34 16.21 27.20
N ARG A 51 -2.58 16.67 26.96
CA ARG A 51 -3.02 18.03 27.31
C ARG A 51 -2.91 18.31 28.81
N ARG A 52 -3.19 17.31 29.66
CA ARG A 52 -2.96 17.41 31.11
C ARG A 52 -1.47 17.47 31.47
N ALA A 53 -0.61 16.75 30.75
CA ALA A 53 0.83 16.78 30.97
C ALA A 53 1.49 18.11 30.52
N LEU A 54 0.97 18.76 29.48
CA LEU A 54 1.53 20.00 28.91
C LEU A 54 0.95 21.31 29.49
N GLN A 55 0.20 21.24 30.61
CA GLN A 55 -0.25 22.42 31.38
C GLN A 55 -0.94 23.53 30.55
N GLY A 56 -1.70 23.16 29.50
CA GLY A 56 -2.53 24.11 28.75
C GLY A 56 -1.85 24.90 27.63
N ARG A 57 -0.63 24.53 27.18
CA ARG A 57 0.00 25.12 25.97
C ARG A 57 -0.51 24.43 24.70
N ASP A 58 -1.73 24.80 24.29
CA ASP A 58 -2.50 24.10 23.24
C ASP A 58 -1.75 23.99 21.89
N GLY A 59 -0.97 24.99 21.47
CA GLY A 59 -0.26 24.99 20.18
C GLY A 59 0.97 24.06 20.09
N LEU A 60 1.66 23.79 21.20
CA LEU A 60 2.78 22.83 21.22
C LEU A 60 2.27 21.39 21.35
N ALA A 61 1.17 21.21 22.09
CA ALA A 61 0.55 19.90 22.27
C ALA A 61 -0.06 19.35 20.97
N SER A 62 -0.66 20.21 20.13
CA SER A 62 -1.19 19.83 18.83
C SER A 62 -0.09 19.41 17.85
N ALA A 63 0.97 20.21 17.71
CA ALA A 63 2.10 19.88 16.82
C ALA A 63 2.81 18.58 17.21
N LEU A 64 3.03 18.35 18.52
CA LEU A 64 3.62 17.11 19.02
C LEU A 64 2.71 15.90 18.78
N MET A 65 1.39 16.04 18.93
CA MET A 65 0.44 14.96 18.64
C MET A 65 0.39 14.63 17.15
N THR A 66 0.38 15.63 16.29
CA THR A 66 0.43 15.47 14.84
C THR A 66 1.69 14.70 14.43
N LEU A 67 2.85 15.08 14.96
CA LEU A 67 4.12 14.40 14.67
C LEU A 67 4.15 12.97 15.24
N ALA A 68 3.65 12.77 16.47
CA ALA A 68 3.63 11.46 17.11
C ALA A 68 2.72 10.47 16.39
N VAL A 69 1.50 10.88 16.04
CA VAL A 69 0.56 10.02 15.29
C VAL A 69 1.11 9.72 13.90
N PHE A 70 1.68 10.71 13.22
CA PHE A 70 2.35 10.51 11.94
C PHE A 70 3.48 9.48 12.07
N ALA A 71 4.40 9.66 13.02
CA ALA A 71 5.53 8.74 13.23
C ALA A 71 5.09 7.32 13.58
N VAL A 72 4.10 7.15 14.48
CA VAL A 72 3.59 5.84 14.90
C VAL A 72 2.98 5.05 13.73
N ILE A 73 2.43 5.72 12.73
CA ILE A 73 1.83 5.05 11.56
C ILE A 73 2.86 4.90 10.43
N VAL A 74 3.63 5.94 10.14
CA VAL A 74 4.57 5.99 9.00
C VAL A 74 5.75 5.04 9.21
N VAL A 75 6.37 5.08 10.39
CA VAL A 75 7.59 4.31 10.70
C VAL A 75 7.38 2.81 10.52
N PRO A 76 6.35 2.16 11.12
CA PRO A 76 6.18 0.72 10.95
C PRO A 76 5.86 0.34 9.50
N VAL A 77 5.14 1.17 8.76
CA VAL A 77 4.82 0.89 7.35
C VAL A 77 6.10 0.91 6.50
N ILE A 78 6.96 1.92 6.67
CA ILE A 78 8.25 1.98 5.96
C ILE A 78 9.12 0.78 6.35
N ALA A 79 9.17 0.42 7.64
CA ALA A 79 9.95 -0.72 8.10
C ALA A 79 9.49 -2.04 7.46
N ILE A 80 8.17 -2.29 7.41
CA ILE A 80 7.61 -3.49 6.78
C ILE A 80 7.94 -3.53 5.28
N VAL A 81 7.74 -2.42 4.56
CA VAL A 81 8.05 -2.35 3.12
C VAL A 81 9.54 -2.57 2.87
N ALA A 82 10.41 -1.97 3.68
CA ALA A 82 11.86 -2.14 3.56
C ALA A 82 12.30 -3.59 3.80
N LEU A 83 11.77 -4.25 4.83
CA LEU A 83 12.04 -5.66 5.12
C LEU A 83 11.58 -6.57 3.97
N LEU A 84 10.37 -6.35 3.45
CA LEU A 84 9.83 -7.12 2.33
C LEU A 84 10.65 -6.94 1.05
N LEU A 85 11.09 -5.70 0.76
CA LEU A 85 11.96 -5.44 -0.38
C LEU A 85 13.30 -6.17 -0.25
N GLN A 86 13.89 -6.19 0.95
CA GLN A 86 15.14 -6.92 1.20
C GLN A 86 14.96 -8.43 0.96
N GLU A 87 13.88 -9.02 1.46
CA GLU A 87 13.55 -10.44 1.25
C GLU A 87 13.37 -10.77 -0.25
N LEU A 88 12.68 -9.90 -1.00
CA LEU A 88 12.50 -10.12 -2.44
C LEU A 88 13.79 -10.01 -3.24
N VAL A 89 14.67 -9.06 -2.89
CA VAL A 89 15.99 -8.92 -3.54
C VAL A 89 16.84 -10.17 -3.26
N GLN A 90 16.83 -10.67 -2.02
CA GLN A 90 17.53 -11.91 -1.66
C GLN A 90 16.95 -13.11 -2.41
N ALA A 91 15.63 -13.22 -2.51
CA ALA A 91 14.96 -14.29 -3.26
C ALA A 91 15.34 -14.26 -4.76
N GLU A 92 15.43 -13.07 -5.35
CA GLU A 92 15.83 -12.89 -6.74
C GLU A 92 17.29 -13.31 -6.99
N GLN A 93 18.19 -12.95 -6.07
CA GLN A 93 19.60 -13.38 -6.10
C GLN A 93 19.75 -14.90 -5.96
N LEU A 94 18.96 -15.53 -5.08
CA LEU A 94 18.93 -16.99 -4.93
C LEU A 94 18.42 -17.68 -6.21
N LEU A 95 17.43 -17.12 -6.89
CA LEU A 95 16.97 -17.66 -8.17
C LEU A 95 17.99 -17.47 -9.30
N ARG A 96 18.71 -16.35 -9.34
CA ARG A 96 19.76 -16.11 -10.34
C ARG A 96 20.93 -17.07 -10.19
N SER A 97 21.43 -17.22 -8.96
CA SER A 97 22.52 -18.16 -8.64
C SER A 97 22.10 -19.60 -8.94
N ALA A 98 20.88 -19.98 -8.58
CA ALA A 98 20.34 -21.30 -8.91
C ALA A 98 20.15 -21.56 -10.40
N ALA A 99 19.72 -20.56 -11.17
CA ALA A 99 19.61 -20.67 -12.62
C ALA A 99 20.99 -20.93 -13.24
N ALA A 100 22.04 -20.27 -12.73
CA ALA A 100 23.41 -20.40 -13.19
C ALA A 100 24.09 -21.73 -12.77
N GLU A 101 23.85 -22.21 -11.55
CA GLU A 101 24.50 -23.42 -11.01
C GLU A 101 23.72 -24.73 -11.26
N GLY A 102 22.52 -24.65 -11.85
CA GLY A 102 21.72 -25.84 -12.12
C GLY A 102 20.90 -26.36 -10.92
N ARG A 103 21.17 -25.89 -9.70
CA ARG A 103 20.64 -26.44 -8.44
C ARG A 103 20.14 -25.36 -7.48
N ILE A 104 19.12 -25.67 -6.68
CA ILE A 104 18.63 -24.79 -5.61
C ILE A 104 18.77 -25.58 -4.30
N PRO A 105 19.83 -25.39 -3.50
CA PRO A 105 20.13 -26.24 -2.34
C PRO A 105 18.95 -26.38 -1.35
N ARG A 106 18.15 -25.33 -1.20
CA ARG A 106 17.01 -25.26 -0.28
C ARG A 106 15.73 -25.88 -0.84
N ILE A 107 15.53 -25.82 -2.17
CA ILE A 107 14.37 -26.42 -2.84
C ILE A 107 14.67 -27.89 -3.14
N ASP A 108 15.92 -28.26 -3.45
CA ASP A 108 16.35 -29.65 -3.63
C ASP A 108 16.12 -30.46 -2.35
N ALA A 109 16.31 -29.87 -1.17
CA ALA A 109 15.98 -30.51 0.11
C ALA A 109 14.46 -30.73 0.32
N VAL A 110 13.61 -29.86 -0.23
CA VAL A 110 12.14 -29.97 -0.18
C VAL A 110 11.62 -30.91 -1.27
N LEU A 111 12.21 -30.88 -2.47
CA LEU A 111 11.93 -31.75 -3.60
C LEU A 111 12.43 -33.19 -3.37
N ALA A 112 13.45 -33.38 -2.52
CA ALA A 112 13.91 -34.68 -2.09
C ALA A 112 12.95 -35.38 -1.09
N HIS A 113 11.87 -34.71 -0.67
CA HIS A 113 10.85 -35.36 0.15
C HIS A 113 10.16 -36.48 -0.67
N PRO A 114 10.07 -37.72 -0.15
CA PRO A 114 9.68 -38.89 -0.93
C PRO A 114 8.31 -38.75 -1.62
N THR A 115 7.37 -38.04 -1.01
CA THR A 115 6.04 -37.78 -1.59
C THR A 115 6.07 -36.78 -2.76
N VAL A 116 7.02 -35.84 -2.77
CA VAL A 116 7.12 -34.80 -3.81
C VAL A 116 7.94 -35.31 -5.00
N LYS A 117 8.97 -36.13 -4.71
CA LYS A 117 9.84 -36.73 -5.71
C LYS A 117 9.07 -37.55 -6.76
N ASP A 118 8.13 -38.40 -6.34
CA ASP A 118 7.34 -39.23 -7.28
C ASP A 118 6.46 -38.40 -8.24
N TRP A 119 5.94 -37.26 -7.77
CA TRP A 119 5.17 -36.33 -8.61
C TRP A 119 6.06 -35.55 -9.57
N VAL A 120 7.24 -35.13 -9.10
CA VAL A 120 8.22 -34.40 -9.91
C VAL A 120 8.83 -35.29 -10.98
N ASP A 121 9.14 -36.55 -10.65
CA ASP A 121 9.71 -37.52 -11.58
C ASP A 121 8.69 -37.87 -12.69
N ARG A 122 7.41 -38.09 -12.34
CA ARG A 122 6.33 -38.28 -13.34
C ARG A 122 6.16 -37.07 -14.26
N LEU A 123 6.21 -35.85 -13.70
CA LEU A 123 6.12 -34.61 -14.48
C LEU A 123 7.33 -34.42 -15.39
N ASN A 124 8.54 -34.77 -14.94
CA ASN A 124 9.75 -34.73 -15.76
C ASN A 124 9.71 -35.75 -16.89
N GLU A 125 9.15 -36.94 -16.67
CA GLU A 125 9.01 -37.98 -17.70
C GLU A 125 7.98 -37.58 -18.78
N LEU A 126 6.85 -36.99 -18.36
CA LEU A 126 5.85 -36.37 -19.24
C LEU A 126 6.38 -35.13 -19.97
N ALA A 127 7.29 -34.39 -19.36
CA ALA A 127 7.92 -33.22 -19.96
C ALA A 127 8.97 -33.58 -21.02
N ALA A 128 9.77 -34.61 -20.74
CA ALA A 128 10.82 -35.10 -21.63
C ALA A 128 10.24 -35.64 -22.96
N THR A 129 9.03 -36.21 -22.93
CA THR A 129 8.33 -36.68 -24.14
C THR A 129 7.78 -35.55 -25.01
N VAL A 130 7.59 -34.35 -24.46
CA VAL A 130 7.05 -33.17 -25.17
C VAL A 130 8.14 -32.14 -25.51
N GLY A 131 9.39 -32.36 -25.06
CA GLY A 131 10.52 -31.44 -25.30
C GLY A 131 10.40 -30.11 -24.55
N ILE A 132 9.64 -30.08 -23.44
CA ILE A 132 9.44 -28.88 -22.63
C ILE A 132 10.41 -28.93 -21.44
N ASP A 133 11.34 -27.98 -21.39
CA ASP A 133 12.19 -27.78 -20.21
C ASP A 133 11.36 -27.18 -19.06
N LEU A 134 10.78 -28.07 -18.24
CA LEU A 134 10.01 -27.72 -17.04
C LEU A 134 10.79 -26.79 -16.10
N ARG A 135 12.12 -26.93 -16.09
CA ARG A 135 13.03 -26.09 -15.32
C ARG A 135 13.01 -24.63 -15.77
N GLU A 136 13.07 -24.37 -17.07
CA GLU A 136 13.02 -23.00 -17.60
C GLU A 136 11.66 -22.36 -17.33
N ARG A 137 10.56 -23.11 -17.52
CA ARG A 137 9.21 -22.61 -17.23
C ARG A 137 9.00 -22.34 -15.75
N ALA A 138 9.52 -23.19 -14.87
CA ALA A 138 9.47 -22.98 -13.42
C ALA A 138 10.27 -21.74 -13.00
N LEU A 139 11.47 -21.55 -13.55
CA LEU A 139 12.29 -20.36 -13.32
C LEU A 139 11.61 -19.09 -13.85
N ALA A 140 11.00 -19.16 -15.04
CA ALA A 140 10.23 -18.05 -15.61
C ALA A 140 9.00 -17.70 -14.76
N ALA A 141 8.25 -18.71 -14.28
CA ALA A 141 7.11 -18.51 -13.39
C ALA A 141 7.54 -17.91 -12.04
N ALA A 142 8.62 -18.40 -11.43
CA ALA A 142 9.15 -17.85 -10.19
C ALA A 142 9.59 -16.38 -10.34
N ARG A 143 10.27 -16.05 -11.45
CA ARG A 143 10.63 -14.66 -11.80
C ARG A 143 9.39 -13.79 -12.01
N ALA A 144 8.35 -14.30 -12.69
CA ALA A 144 7.12 -13.57 -12.91
C ALA A 144 6.37 -13.29 -11.59
N VAL A 145 6.31 -14.27 -10.70
CA VAL A 145 5.71 -14.11 -9.36
C VAL A 145 6.50 -13.06 -8.56
N ILE A 146 7.82 -13.16 -8.49
CA ILE A 146 8.65 -12.16 -7.79
C ILE A 146 8.50 -10.78 -8.42
N GLY A 147 8.47 -10.69 -9.75
CA GLY A 147 8.22 -9.43 -10.47
C GLY A 147 6.86 -8.82 -10.13
N LEU A 148 5.81 -9.64 -10.02
CA LEU A 148 4.48 -9.21 -9.60
C LEU A 148 4.46 -8.72 -8.15
N PHE A 149 5.17 -9.40 -7.25
CA PHE A 149 5.34 -8.95 -5.86
C PHE A 149 6.15 -7.66 -5.76
N LEU A 150 7.25 -7.52 -6.52
CA LEU A 150 8.04 -6.29 -6.60
C LEU A 150 7.20 -5.12 -7.12
N GLY A 151 6.47 -5.33 -8.22
CA GLY A 151 5.52 -4.37 -8.76
C GLY A 151 4.45 -3.99 -7.74
N GLY A 152 3.88 -4.99 -7.07
CA GLY A 152 2.94 -4.82 -5.96
C GLY A 152 3.51 -3.96 -4.84
N LEU A 153 4.73 -4.24 -4.37
CA LEU A 153 5.39 -3.44 -3.33
C LEU A 153 5.67 -2.01 -3.77
N THR A 154 6.11 -1.78 -5.01
CA THR A 154 6.31 -0.41 -5.51
C THR A 154 5.00 0.35 -5.62
N ALA A 155 3.91 -0.30 -6.06
CA ALA A 155 2.58 0.29 -6.09
C ALA A 155 2.06 0.55 -4.67
N THR A 156 2.25 -0.39 -3.74
CA THR A 156 1.92 -0.20 -2.33
C THR A 156 2.71 0.94 -1.72
N ALA A 157 4.02 1.06 -2.01
CA ALA A 157 4.84 2.16 -1.53
C ALA A 157 4.34 3.53 -2.07
N ALA A 158 3.98 3.61 -3.35
CA ALA A 158 3.37 4.80 -3.94
C ALA A 158 2.00 5.12 -3.31
N ASN A 159 1.16 4.10 -3.07
CA ASN A 159 -0.13 4.25 -2.42
C ASN A 159 0.01 4.68 -0.95
N VAL A 160 0.99 4.12 -0.24
CA VAL A 160 1.34 4.54 1.13
C VAL A 160 1.76 6.00 1.11
N PHE A 161 2.62 6.42 0.18
CA PHE A 161 3.00 7.83 0.07
C PHE A 161 1.78 8.74 -0.13
N GLY A 162 0.86 8.36 -1.01
CA GLY A 162 -0.42 9.07 -1.19
C GLY A 162 -1.26 9.09 0.09
N PHE A 163 -1.36 7.96 0.79
CA PHE A 163 -2.04 7.86 2.08
C PHE A 163 -1.39 8.74 3.15
N LEU A 164 -0.06 8.80 3.21
CA LEU A 164 0.68 9.64 4.16
C LEU A 164 0.49 11.12 3.86
N PHE A 165 0.50 11.50 2.59
CA PHE A 165 0.16 12.85 2.18
C PHE A 165 -1.26 13.22 2.58
N GLN A 166 -2.21 12.31 2.36
CA GLN A 166 -3.60 12.47 2.78
C GLN A 166 -3.75 12.56 4.31
N LEU A 167 -3.01 11.74 5.05
CA LEU A 167 -2.96 11.77 6.52
C LEU A 167 -2.36 13.09 7.04
N PHE A 168 -1.30 13.57 6.40
CA PHE A 168 -0.70 14.87 6.71
C PHE A 168 -1.72 16.00 6.51
N LEU A 169 -2.41 16.00 5.37
CA LEU A 169 -3.44 16.98 5.04
C LEU A 169 -4.58 16.94 6.07
N VAL A 170 -4.99 15.74 6.48
CA VAL A 170 -5.96 15.51 7.56
C VAL A 170 -5.52 16.12 8.88
N LEU A 171 -4.28 15.86 9.30
CA LEU A 171 -3.80 16.34 10.57
C LEU A 171 -3.66 17.87 10.59
N VAL A 172 -3.25 18.47 9.47
CA VAL A 172 -3.18 19.94 9.30
C VAL A 172 -4.57 20.58 9.28
N VAL A 173 -5.59 19.88 8.76
CA VAL A 173 -6.97 20.39 8.77
C VAL A 173 -7.62 20.22 10.15
N LEU A 174 -7.25 19.17 10.90
CA LEU A 174 -7.86 18.81 12.17
C LEU A 174 -7.32 19.62 13.37
N PHE A 175 -6.07 20.07 13.31
CA PHE A 175 -5.34 20.74 14.39
C PHE A 175 -4.78 22.09 13.96
#